data_AF-A0A084TND4-F1
#
_entry.id   AF-A0A084TND4-F1
#
_cell.length_a   1.000
_cell.length_b   1.000
_cell.length_c   1.000
_cell.angle_alpha   90.00
_cell.angle_beta   90.00
_cell.angle_gamma   90.00
#
_symmetry.space_group_name_H-M   'P 1'
#
loop_
_entity.id
_entity.type
_entity.pdbx_description
1 polymer ?
#
loop_
_entity_poly.entity_id
_entity_poly.type
_entity_poly.pdbx_seq_one_letter_code
_entity_poly.pdbx_strand_id
1 'polypeptide(L)'
;MKNRIALLIMAIMLLPLTASAQDIFAKYSENPDVTYVSIKPKMFQMLAKMDINTDDPEAQEYLNMVNSITSFKTIVTDNAAISKDVVSWVKSRKSALSELMEVKDDGVEMKFYIKEGKDEDHVSEFLMFVNGLSKVTEGTNIEVNGKTRNFETVIVSLTGDIDLNQISKLTKKMNIPGGEHLEEKNKK
;
A
#
# COMPACT_ATOMS: atom_id res chain seq x y z
N MET A 1 17.44 -24.29 43.08
CA MET A 1 18.05 -23.33 42.13
C MET A 1 18.00 -23.82 40.68
N LYS A 2 18.31 -25.10 40.40
CA LYS A 2 18.29 -25.71 39.06
C LYS A 2 16.97 -25.51 38.27
N ASN A 3 15.82 -25.65 38.95
CA ASN A 3 14.51 -25.50 38.30
C ASN A 3 14.17 -24.05 37.90
N ARG A 4 14.72 -23.05 38.61
CA ARG A 4 14.54 -21.64 38.26
C ARG A 4 15.37 -21.26 37.03
N ILE A 5 16.56 -21.84 36.89
CA ILE A 5 17.43 -21.67 35.72
C ILE A 5 16.79 -22.29 34.47
N ALA A 6 16.20 -23.49 34.59
CA ALA A 6 15.48 -24.12 33.48
C ALA A 6 14.28 -23.31 33.00
N LEU A 7 13.50 -22.72 33.93
CA LEU A 7 12.40 -21.80 33.61
C LEU A 7 12.87 -20.52 32.90
N LEU A 8 14.03 -19.98 33.29
CA LEU A 8 14.61 -18.78 32.69
C LEU A 8 15.13 -19.06 31.26
N ILE A 9 15.75 -20.22 31.05
CA ILE A 9 16.20 -20.67 29.73
C ILE A 9 14.99 -20.95 28.80
N MET A 10 13.92 -21.54 29.32
CA MET A 10 12.69 -21.76 28.56
C MET A 10 11.98 -20.44 28.20
N ALA A 11 11.98 -19.46 29.11
CA ALA A 11 11.47 -18.12 28.82
C ALA A 11 12.28 -17.40 27.74
N ILE A 12 13.62 -17.52 27.75
CA ILE A 12 14.51 -16.94 26.73
C ILE A 12 14.32 -17.62 25.37
N MET A 13 14.09 -18.94 25.33
CA MET A 13 13.80 -19.66 24.09
C MET A 13 12.44 -19.32 23.46
N LEU A 14 11.52 -18.74 24.23
CA LEU A 14 10.22 -18.24 23.72
C LEU A 14 10.28 -16.78 23.25
N LEU A 15 11.37 -16.04 23.54
CA LEU A 15 11.53 -14.64 23.10
C LEU A 15 11.54 -14.43 21.58
N PRO A 16 12.11 -15.31 20.72
CA PRO A 16 12.13 -15.03 19.28
C PRO A 16 10.78 -15.26 18.59
N LEU A 17 9.72 -15.64 19.32
CA LEU A 17 8.38 -15.78 18.74
C LEU A 17 7.68 -14.43 18.46
N THR A 18 8.25 -13.32 18.92
CA THR A 18 7.75 -11.96 18.61
C THR A 18 8.42 -11.30 17.41
N ALA A 19 9.12 -12.05 16.54
CA ALA A 19 9.65 -11.52 15.27
C ALA A 19 8.55 -11.18 14.23
N SER A 20 7.27 -11.23 14.62
CA SER A 20 6.14 -10.96 13.76
C SER A 20 5.81 -9.47 13.76
N ALA A 21 5.73 -8.92 12.55
CA ALA A 21 5.39 -7.53 12.16
C ALA A 21 6.58 -6.59 11.88
N GLN A 22 7.65 -7.07 11.26
CA GLN A 22 8.45 -6.15 10.45
C GLN A 22 7.59 -5.70 9.26
N ASP A 23 7.46 -4.39 9.10
CA ASP A 23 6.80 -3.76 7.95
C ASP A 23 7.38 -4.34 6.65
N ILE A 24 6.53 -4.89 5.76
CA ILE A 24 6.96 -5.51 4.50
C ILE A 24 7.75 -4.51 3.65
N PHE A 25 7.39 -3.23 3.74
CA PHE A 25 8.07 -2.14 3.05
C PHE A 25 9.50 -1.94 3.56
N ALA A 26 9.70 -1.96 4.88
CA ALA A 26 11.03 -1.84 5.47
C ALA A 26 11.89 -3.09 5.26
N LYS A 27 11.27 -4.27 5.26
CA LYS A 27 11.97 -5.54 5.01
C LYS A 27 12.61 -5.59 3.62
N TYR A 28 11.95 -5.01 2.62
CA TYR A 28 12.34 -5.11 1.22
C TYR A 28 12.84 -3.80 0.58
N SER A 29 12.96 -2.71 1.34
CA SER A 29 13.34 -1.39 0.79
C SER A 29 14.71 -1.34 0.13
N GLU A 30 15.62 -2.23 0.52
CA GLU A 30 17.00 -2.33 -0.01
C GLU A 30 17.21 -3.58 -0.87
N ASN A 31 16.14 -4.33 -1.18
CA ASN A 31 16.26 -5.57 -1.93
C ASN A 31 16.36 -5.29 -3.45
N PRO A 32 17.35 -5.85 -4.18
CA PRO A 32 17.54 -5.59 -5.61
C PRO A 32 16.44 -6.14 -6.53
N ASP A 33 15.66 -7.11 -6.05
CA ASP A 33 14.51 -7.70 -6.74
C ASP A 33 13.21 -6.93 -6.48
N VAL A 34 13.31 -5.78 -5.81
CA VAL A 34 12.18 -4.94 -5.44
C VAL A 34 12.40 -3.53 -5.95
N THR A 35 11.40 -3.01 -6.67
CA THR A 35 11.29 -1.58 -6.89
C THR A 35 10.55 -0.99 -5.71
N TYR A 36 11.27 -0.28 -4.85
CA TYR A 36 10.73 0.41 -3.69
C TYR A 36 10.66 1.92 -3.93
N VAL A 37 9.49 2.49 -3.69
CA VAL A 37 9.27 3.94 -3.73
C VAL A 37 8.69 4.38 -2.39
N SER A 38 9.31 5.37 -1.75
CA SER A 38 8.75 6.00 -0.56
C SER A 38 8.76 7.52 -0.71
N ILE A 39 7.57 8.11 -0.68
CA ILE A 39 7.39 9.55 -0.76
C ILE A 39 7.04 10.04 0.65
N LYS A 40 7.81 11.03 1.12
CA LYS A 40 7.64 11.65 2.43
C LYS A 40 6.76 12.91 2.32
N PRO A 41 6.11 13.35 3.41
CA PRO A 41 5.22 14.53 3.42
C PRO A 41 5.85 15.78 2.83
N LYS A 42 7.16 15.96 3.05
CA LYS A 42 7.88 17.12 2.55
C LYS A 42 7.86 17.23 1.02
N MET A 43 7.90 16.12 0.28
CA MET A 43 7.82 16.13 -1.18
C MET A 43 6.45 16.60 -1.65
N PHE A 44 5.39 16.09 -1.01
CA PHE A 44 4.01 16.48 -1.25
C PHE A 44 3.78 17.98 -1.01
N GLN A 45 4.30 18.51 0.10
CA GLN A 45 4.26 19.94 0.41
C GLN A 45 5.07 20.80 -0.58
N MET A 46 6.15 20.27 -1.16
CA MET A 46 6.93 20.97 -2.17
C MET A 46 6.18 21.03 -3.51
N LEU A 47 5.62 19.92 -3.97
CA LEU A 47 4.76 19.87 -5.17
C LEU A 47 3.58 20.82 -5.02
N ALA A 48 2.93 20.80 -3.86
CA ALA A 48 1.83 21.69 -3.55
C ALA A 48 2.17 23.18 -3.65
N LYS A 49 3.44 23.55 -3.47
CA LYS A 49 3.92 24.95 -3.56
C LYS A 49 4.43 25.31 -4.95
N MET A 50 4.87 24.34 -5.75
CA MET A 50 5.45 24.57 -7.08
C MET A 50 4.38 24.69 -8.17
N ASP A 51 3.21 24.08 -7.98
CA ASP A 51 2.17 23.92 -9.01
C ASP A 51 1.00 24.91 -8.88
N ILE A 52 1.22 26.06 -8.22
CA ILE A 52 0.12 26.98 -7.92
C ILE A 52 -0.08 28.01 -9.05
N ASN A 53 -1.08 27.74 -9.90
CA ASN A 53 -2.10 28.71 -10.26
C ASN A 53 -3.33 28.43 -9.38
N THR A 54 -3.49 29.16 -8.27
CA THR A 54 -4.46 28.93 -7.16
C THR A 54 -5.95 29.05 -7.50
N ASP A 55 -6.30 29.31 -8.77
CA ASP A 55 -7.67 29.68 -9.14
C ASP A 55 -8.51 28.49 -9.66
N ASP A 56 -7.94 27.28 -9.73
CA ASP A 56 -8.64 26.05 -10.13
C ASP A 56 -9.12 25.24 -8.91
N PRO A 57 -10.43 25.09 -8.69
CA PRO A 57 -11.00 24.27 -7.62
C PRO A 57 -10.54 22.81 -7.63
N GLU A 58 -10.29 22.21 -8.79
CA GLU A 58 -9.85 20.80 -8.89
C GLU A 58 -8.41 20.64 -8.39
N ALA A 59 -7.54 21.61 -8.69
CA ALA A 59 -6.17 21.63 -8.19
C ALA A 59 -6.16 21.73 -6.65
N GLN A 60 -7.00 22.58 -6.07
CA GLN A 60 -7.07 22.77 -4.61
C GLN A 60 -7.49 21.49 -3.87
N GLU A 61 -8.45 20.73 -4.40
CA GLU A 61 -8.85 19.44 -3.82
C GLU A 61 -7.72 18.41 -3.86
N TYR A 62 -6.98 18.35 -4.97
CA TYR A 62 -5.81 17.49 -5.09
C TYR A 62 -4.72 17.87 -4.07
N LEU A 63 -4.47 19.17 -3.86
CA LEU A 63 -3.53 19.65 -2.85
C LEU A 63 -3.95 19.25 -1.43
N ASN A 64 -5.24 19.34 -1.11
CA ASN A 64 -5.76 18.96 0.20
C ASN A 64 -5.55 17.45 0.47
N MET A 65 -5.81 16.60 -0.52
CA MET A 65 -5.53 15.17 -0.43
C MET A 65 -4.04 14.90 -0.25
N VAL A 66 -3.20 15.55 -1.05
CA VAL A 66 -1.74 15.38 -0.99
C VAL A 66 -1.18 15.81 0.38
N ASN A 67 -1.74 16.86 0.99
CA ASN A 67 -1.36 17.33 2.31
C ASN A 67 -1.82 16.42 3.45
N SER A 68 -2.88 15.64 3.26
CA SER A 68 -3.38 14.71 4.27
C SER A 68 -2.57 13.41 4.33
N ILE A 69 -1.78 13.11 3.30
CA ILE A 69 -0.90 11.95 3.23
C ILE A 69 0.38 12.18 4.06
N THR A 70 0.58 11.31 5.04
CA THR A 70 1.77 11.28 5.90
C THR A 70 2.85 10.32 5.40
N SER A 71 2.48 9.31 4.62
CA SER A 71 3.43 8.40 3.98
C SER A 71 2.78 7.76 2.76
N PHE A 72 3.56 7.68 1.68
CA PHE A 72 3.26 6.85 0.52
C PHE A 72 4.41 5.85 0.36
N LYS A 73 4.07 4.56 0.26
CA LYS A 73 5.04 3.48 0.03
C LYS A 73 4.52 2.58 -1.08
N THR A 74 5.41 2.13 -1.94
CA THR A 74 5.10 1.15 -2.98
C THR A 74 6.22 0.12 -3.06
N ILE A 75 5.83 -1.14 -3.19
CA ILE A 75 6.70 -2.25 -3.58
C ILE A 75 6.15 -2.82 -4.87
N VAL A 76 7.05 -3.06 -5.82
CA VAL A 76 6.79 -3.83 -7.02
C VAL A 76 7.86 -4.91 -7.16
N THR A 77 7.44 -6.13 -7.47
CA THR A 77 8.36 -7.27 -7.65
C THR A 77 7.82 -8.29 -8.64
N ASP A 78 8.72 -8.96 -9.36
CA ASP A 78 8.49 -10.18 -10.15
C ASP A 78 8.97 -11.44 -9.41
N ASN A 79 9.68 -11.30 -8.28
CA ASN A 79 10.21 -12.42 -7.53
C ASN A 79 9.07 -13.17 -6.84
N ALA A 80 8.86 -14.43 -7.22
CA ALA A 80 7.76 -15.26 -6.70
C ALA A 80 7.82 -15.51 -5.19
N ALA A 81 9.02 -15.54 -4.58
CA ALA A 81 9.17 -15.73 -3.14
C ALA A 81 8.77 -14.46 -2.38
N ILE A 82 9.18 -13.29 -2.87
CA ILE A 82 8.79 -11.99 -2.30
C ILE A 82 7.29 -11.78 -2.48
N SER A 83 6.75 -12.09 -3.65
CA SER A 83 5.31 -12.04 -3.95
C SER A 83 4.49 -12.85 -2.94
N LYS A 84 4.90 -14.10 -2.64
CA LYS A 84 4.24 -14.95 -1.64
C LYS A 84 4.32 -14.37 -0.22
N ASP A 85 5.42 -13.73 0.13
CA ASP A 85 5.59 -13.09 1.43
C ASP A 85 4.69 -11.85 1.55
N VAL A 86 4.61 -11.03 0.51
CA VAL A 86 3.68 -9.89 0.42
C VAL A 86 2.22 -10.36 0.55
N VAL A 87 1.82 -11.42 -0.17
CA VAL A 87 0.48 -12.02 -0.06
C VAL A 87 0.19 -12.43 1.39
N SER A 88 1.17 -13.07 2.05
CA SER A 88 1.03 -13.55 3.42
C SER A 88 0.94 -12.39 4.41
N TRP A 89 1.69 -11.32 4.18
CA TRP A 89 1.63 -10.07 4.95
C TRP A 89 0.28 -9.37 4.79
N VAL A 90 -0.27 -9.25 3.58
CA VAL A 90 -1.61 -8.66 3.38
C VAL A 90 -2.67 -9.49 4.12
N LYS A 91 -2.59 -10.82 4.04
CA LYS A 91 -3.50 -11.72 4.77
C LYS A 91 -3.42 -11.57 6.29
N SER A 92 -2.23 -11.38 6.85
CA SER A 92 -2.06 -11.21 8.30
C SER A 92 -2.64 -9.89 8.82
N ARG A 93 -2.82 -8.91 7.94
CA ARG A 93 -3.39 -7.59 8.27
C ARG A 93 -4.91 -7.51 8.15
N LYS A 94 -5.58 -8.56 7.65
CA LYS A 94 -7.05 -8.60 7.51
C LYS A 94 -7.83 -8.34 8.80
N SER A 95 -7.24 -8.61 9.97
CA SER A 95 -7.90 -8.32 11.26
C SER A 95 -7.91 -6.84 11.63
N ALA A 96 -7.00 -6.05 11.05
CA ALA A 96 -6.85 -4.63 11.31
C ALA A 96 -7.32 -3.75 10.13
N LEU A 97 -7.71 -4.36 9.02
CA LEU A 97 -8.09 -3.69 7.78
C LEU A 97 -9.44 -4.21 7.27
N SER A 98 -10.30 -3.30 6.86
CA SER A 98 -11.57 -3.58 6.21
C SER A 98 -11.36 -3.70 4.70
N GLU A 99 -11.82 -4.80 4.09
CA GLU A 99 -11.79 -4.97 2.63
C GLU A 99 -12.92 -4.14 2.01
N LEU A 100 -12.56 -3.18 1.15
CA LEU A 100 -13.53 -2.31 0.49
C LEU A 100 -14.02 -2.89 -0.82
N MET A 101 -13.08 -3.38 -1.63
CA MET A 101 -13.31 -3.81 -3.00
C MET A 101 -12.30 -4.88 -3.41
N GLU A 102 -12.76 -5.80 -4.26
CA GLU A 102 -11.95 -6.82 -4.92
C GLU A 102 -12.32 -6.85 -6.41
N VAL A 103 -11.30 -6.80 -7.27
CA VAL A 103 -11.44 -6.98 -8.72
C VAL A 103 -10.61 -8.20 -9.11
N LYS A 104 -11.23 -9.11 -9.86
CA LYS A 104 -10.57 -10.30 -10.41
C LYS A 104 -10.82 -10.34 -11.90
N ASP A 105 -9.75 -10.28 -12.68
CA ASP A 105 -9.83 -10.29 -14.13
C ASP A 105 -8.59 -10.96 -14.73
N ASP A 106 -8.79 -11.88 -15.68
CA ASP A 106 -7.72 -12.61 -16.41
C ASP A 106 -6.55 -13.16 -15.55
N GLY A 107 -6.84 -13.56 -14.31
CA GLY A 107 -5.85 -14.09 -13.36
C GLY A 107 -5.09 -13.02 -12.56
N VAL A 108 -5.39 -11.75 -12.80
CA VAL A 108 -5.02 -10.63 -11.93
C VAL A 108 -6.05 -10.51 -10.81
N GLU A 109 -5.57 -10.37 -9.58
CA GLU A 109 -6.37 -10.11 -8.40
C GLU A 109 -5.94 -8.77 -7.80
N MET A 110 -6.87 -7.83 -7.71
CA MET A 110 -6.68 -6.51 -7.10
C MET A 110 -7.61 -6.37 -5.90
N LYS A 111 -7.07 -5.92 -4.77
CA LYS A 111 -7.82 -5.72 -3.52
C LYS A 111 -7.50 -4.37 -2.92
N PHE A 112 -8.55 -3.75 -2.41
CA PHE A 112 -8.50 -2.47 -1.73
C PHE A 112 -8.91 -2.65 -0.28
N TYR A 113 -8.04 -2.21 0.61
CA TYR A 113 -8.21 -2.31 2.05
C TYR A 113 -8.11 -0.91 2.66
N ILE A 114 -8.86 -0.70 3.73
CA ILE A 114 -8.73 0.51 4.55
C ILE A 114 -8.56 0.16 6.02
N LYS A 115 -7.96 1.10 6.73
CA LYS A 115 -8.07 1.21 8.17
C LYS A 115 -8.89 2.44 8.49
N GLU A 116 -9.94 2.27 9.27
CA GLU A 116 -10.79 3.38 9.71
C GLU A 116 -9.95 4.48 10.39
N GLY A 117 -10.36 5.72 10.18
CA GLY A 117 -9.70 6.92 10.67
C GLY A 117 -10.45 7.51 11.86
N LYS A 118 -10.56 8.85 11.86
CA LYS A 118 -11.20 9.61 12.94
C LYS A 118 -12.73 9.55 12.88
N ASP A 119 -13.30 9.28 11.71
CA ASP A 119 -14.73 9.20 11.42
C ASP A 119 -14.97 8.23 10.25
N GLU A 120 -16.23 8.08 9.81
CA GLU A 120 -16.63 7.12 8.77
C GLU A 120 -16.11 7.46 7.37
N ASP A 121 -15.87 8.75 7.08
CA ASP A 121 -15.41 9.23 5.78
C ASP A 121 -13.88 9.27 5.66
N HIS A 122 -13.17 9.21 6.78
CA HIS A 122 -11.71 9.29 6.83
C HIS A 122 -11.07 7.94 7.14
N VAL A 123 -9.94 7.67 6.49
CA VAL A 123 -9.12 6.49 6.72
C VAL A 123 -7.74 6.86 7.19
N SER A 124 -7.25 6.11 8.17
CA SER A 124 -5.87 6.24 8.67
C SER A 124 -4.86 5.55 7.76
N GLU A 125 -5.33 4.58 6.98
CA GLU A 125 -4.54 3.86 5.99
C GLU A 125 -5.41 3.37 4.84
N PHE A 126 -4.89 3.50 3.64
CA PHE A 126 -5.38 2.84 2.44
C PHE A 126 -4.28 1.92 1.90
N LEU A 127 -4.65 0.68 1.60
CA LEU A 127 -3.73 -0.33 1.09
C LEU A 127 -4.33 -0.97 -0.16
N MET A 128 -3.64 -0.81 -1.29
CA MET A 128 -3.96 -1.49 -2.53
C MET A 128 -2.96 -2.62 -2.74
N PHE A 129 -3.48 -3.81 -3.06
CA PHE A 129 -2.70 -5.00 -3.34
C PHE A 129 -3.12 -5.56 -4.70
N VAL A 130 -2.14 -5.79 -5.59
CA VAL A 130 -2.34 -6.39 -6.91
C VAL A 130 -1.41 -7.57 -7.06
N ASN A 131 -1.93 -8.69 -7.56
CA ASN A 131 -1.16 -9.91 -7.81
C ASN A 131 -1.56 -10.56 -9.13
N GLY A 132 -0.65 -11.33 -9.74
CA GLY A 132 -0.88 -12.04 -11.01
C GLY A 132 -0.65 -11.18 -12.26
N LEU A 133 0.06 -10.06 -12.13
CA LEU A 133 0.31 -9.12 -13.23
C LEU A 133 1.21 -9.70 -14.34
N SER A 134 1.93 -10.80 -14.10
CA SER A 134 2.88 -11.34 -15.09
C SER A 134 2.19 -11.70 -16.41
N LYS A 135 0.97 -12.23 -16.37
CA LYS A 135 0.22 -12.63 -17.57
C LYS A 135 -0.23 -11.45 -18.43
N VAL A 136 -0.49 -10.30 -17.81
CA VAL A 136 -1.00 -9.09 -18.49
C VAL A 136 0.15 -8.18 -18.93
N THR A 137 1.30 -8.29 -18.26
CA THR A 137 2.51 -7.53 -18.59
C THR A 137 3.47 -8.31 -19.50
N GLU A 138 3.19 -9.60 -19.75
CA GLU A 138 3.87 -10.43 -20.75
C GLU A 138 3.84 -9.74 -22.13
N GLY A 139 5.02 -9.37 -22.65
CA GLY A 139 5.15 -8.67 -23.93
C GLY A 139 5.10 -7.13 -23.85
N THR A 140 4.88 -6.56 -22.66
CA THR A 140 5.04 -5.12 -22.42
C THR A 140 6.47 -4.79 -22.00
N ASN A 141 7.17 -3.92 -22.75
CA ASN A 141 8.51 -3.48 -22.38
C ASN A 141 8.41 -2.35 -21.36
N ILE A 142 8.30 -2.69 -20.08
CA ILE A 142 8.36 -1.69 -19.00
C ILE A 142 9.79 -1.63 -18.47
N GLU A 143 10.47 -0.52 -18.75
CA GLU A 143 11.85 -0.30 -18.31
C GLU A 143 11.88 0.51 -17.01
N VAL A 144 12.47 -0.07 -15.97
CA VAL A 144 12.79 0.63 -14.72
C VAL A 144 14.31 0.60 -14.55
N ASN A 145 14.93 1.78 -14.54
CA ASN A 145 16.39 1.93 -14.52
C ASN A 145 17.11 1.19 -15.67
N GLY A 146 16.54 1.24 -16.88
CA GLY A 146 17.12 0.64 -18.09
C GLY A 146 17.09 -0.89 -18.13
N LYS A 147 16.29 -1.53 -17.27
CA LYS A 147 16.05 -2.97 -17.28
C LYS A 147 14.56 -3.22 -17.52
N THR A 148 14.25 -4.10 -18.47
CA THR A 148 12.89 -4.64 -18.61
C THR A 148 12.51 -5.36 -17.32
N ARG A 149 11.44 -4.91 -16.68
CA ARG A 149 10.90 -5.51 -15.46
C ARG A 149 9.53 -6.09 -15.78
N ASN A 150 9.35 -7.36 -15.46
CA ASN A 150 8.03 -7.94 -15.36
C ASN A 150 7.46 -7.55 -13.98
N PHE A 151 6.14 -7.56 -13.86
CA PHE A 151 5.47 -7.26 -12.60
C PHE A 151 4.59 -8.44 -12.23
N GLU A 152 4.82 -9.03 -11.07
CA GLU A 152 3.94 -10.09 -10.54
C GLU A 152 3.05 -9.54 -9.43
N THR A 153 3.66 -8.86 -8.46
CA THR A 153 2.98 -8.29 -7.30
C THR A 153 3.30 -6.80 -7.16
N VAL A 154 2.25 -6.01 -6.95
CA VAL A 154 2.33 -4.59 -6.58
C VAL A 154 1.59 -4.40 -5.26
N ILE A 155 2.20 -3.68 -4.33
CA ILE A 155 1.52 -3.23 -3.12
C ILE A 155 1.79 -1.75 -2.88
N VAL A 156 0.71 -1.00 -2.67
CA VAL A 156 0.74 0.44 -2.41
C VAL A 156 0.08 0.70 -1.07
N SER A 157 0.75 1.47 -0.21
CA SER A 157 0.23 1.91 1.09
C SER A 157 0.29 3.43 1.17
N LEU A 158 -0.85 4.03 1.50
CA LEU A 158 -1.00 5.43 1.84
C LEU A 158 -1.46 5.51 3.30
N THR A 159 -0.76 6.27 4.13
CA THR A 159 -1.19 6.55 5.51
C THR A 159 -1.38 8.05 5.68
N GLY A 160 -2.33 8.45 6.51
CA GLY A 160 -2.66 9.86 6.68
C GLY A 160 -4.03 10.06 7.33
N ASP A 161 -4.58 11.25 7.17
CA ASP A 161 -5.98 11.55 7.49
C ASP A 161 -6.73 11.70 6.17
N ILE A 162 -6.98 10.58 5.49
CA ILE A 162 -7.34 10.59 4.07
C ILE A 162 -8.85 10.48 3.94
N ASP A 163 -9.47 11.45 3.26
CA ASP A 163 -10.89 11.39 2.90
C ASP A 163 -11.10 10.35 1.77
N LEU A 164 -11.98 9.38 2.00
CA LEU A 164 -12.32 8.33 1.04
C LEU A 164 -12.78 8.87 -0.32
N ASN A 165 -13.48 10.00 -0.34
CA ASN A 165 -13.94 10.64 -1.57
C ASN A 165 -12.76 11.12 -2.42
N GLN A 166 -11.64 11.48 -1.80
CA GLN A 166 -10.43 11.88 -2.52
C GLN A 166 -9.71 10.66 -3.15
N ILE A 167 -9.80 9.48 -2.52
CA ILE A 167 -9.25 8.23 -3.07
C ILE A 167 -10.00 7.81 -4.34
N SER A 168 -11.33 7.93 -4.37
CA SER A 168 -12.15 7.73 -5.58
C SER A 168 -11.66 8.60 -6.75
N LYS A 169 -11.42 9.89 -6.48
CA LYS A 169 -10.91 10.83 -7.49
C LYS A 169 -9.51 10.46 -7.96
N LEU A 170 -8.61 10.06 -7.04
CA LEU A 170 -7.25 9.64 -7.38
C LEU A 170 -7.25 8.40 -8.27
N THR A 171 -8.02 7.38 -7.89
CA THR A 171 -8.12 6.14 -8.66
C THR A 171 -8.68 6.38 -10.05
N LYS A 172 -9.71 7.24 -10.19
CA LYS A 172 -10.24 7.67 -11.49
C LYS A 172 -9.20 8.40 -12.34
N LYS A 173 -8.44 9.34 -11.76
CA LYS A 173 -7.40 10.10 -12.48
C LYS A 173 -6.21 9.23 -12.91
N MET A 174 -5.92 8.20 -12.13
CA MET A 174 -4.91 7.17 -12.45
C MET A 174 -5.44 6.05 -13.34
N ASN A 175 -6.70 6.12 -13.77
CA ASN A 175 -7.38 5.09 -14.56
C ASN A 175 -7.31 3.68 -13.92
N ILE A 176 -7.40 3.63 -12.59
CA ILE A 176 -7.42 2.39 -11.82
C ILE A 176 -8.87 1.87 -11.80
N PRO A 177 -9.14 0.65 -12.30
CA PRO A 177 -10.49 0.11 -12.38
C PRO A 177 -11.11 -0.04 -10.99
N GLY A 178 -12.37 0.36 -10.85
CA GLY A 178 -13.14 0.19 -9.62
C GLY A 178 -13.14 1.38 -8.68
N GLY A 179 -12.31 2.39 -8.95
CA GLY A 179 -12.25 3.63 -8.18
C GLY A 179 -13.59 4.34 -8.02
N GLU A 180 -14.41 4.33 -9.09
CA GLU A 180 -15.73 4.95 -9.11
C GLU A 180 -16.73 4.39 -8.09
N HIS A 181 -16.51 3.17 -7.58
CA HIS A 181 -17.43 2.53 -6.63
C HIS A 181 -17.12 2.89 -5.16
N LEU A 182 -16.03 3.63 -4.91
CA LEU A 182 -15.65 4.05 -3.56
C LEU A 182 -16.54 5.19 -3.03
N GLU A 183 -17.12 6.02 -3.90
CA GLU A 183 -18.04 7.11 -3.53
C GLU A 183 -19.42 6.62 -3.07
N GLU A 184 -19.87 5.43 -3.49
CA GLU A 184 -21.23 4.97 -3.22
C GLU A 184 -21.42 4.43 -1.79
N LYS A 185 -20.35 4.01 -1.11
CA LYS A 185 -20.43 3.43 0.23
C LYS A 185 -20.66 4.47 1.35
N ASN A 186 -20.33 5.75 1.13
CA ASN A 186 -20.51 6.84 2.10
C ASN A 186 -21.91 7.50 2.05
N LYS A 187 -22.84 6.99 1.23
CA LYS A 187 -24.19 7.56 1.06
C LYS A 187 -25.30 6.77 1.77
N LYS A 188 -24.99 5.97 2.78
CA LYS A 188 -26.00 5.24 3.57
C LYS A 188 -26.01 5.62 5.03
#